data_AF-A0A552U8A5-F1
#
_entry.id   AF-A0A552U8A5-F1
#
_cell.length_a   1.000
_cell.length_b   1.000
_cell.length_c   1.000
_cell.angle_alpha   90.00
_cell.angle_beta   90.00
_cell.angle_gamma   90.00
#
_symmetry.space_group_name_H-M   'P 1'
#
loop_
_entity.id
_entity.type
_entity.pdbx_description
1 polymer ?
#
loop_
_entity_poly.entity_id
_entity_poly.type
_entity_poly.pdbx_seq_one_letter_code
_entity_poly.pdbx_strand_id
1 'polypeptide(L)'
;MIALDNGFDEATAIVLDLDASIERLCRVFGYTLVWRGDADPGACALMGIAEGWTGHEALLGDPAQERGFIRLFDFPGRELGVMRDGAQPWDAGGVFDINIRALGPLEALHARMTRAGFCAFGPLTAWEFGPLSVKEVVSRDADGLAIATMQRVAPPLEGYENASGDTSYVFNSTQVVPDFDAAKAFFVDALGWQIVMESAWTHEGGRNCLGLPIDLARTRELRVGIYQSNGLNEGSVEILCYGGEALDFSAAPIGRGWAALRFPMRDVEGFMARAEAGGCTIVAPRRITVAPYGEAVAGVAITPWGARLEAYCL
;
A
#
# COMPACT_ATOMS: atom_id res chain seq x y z
N MET A 1 -16.58 9.47 -10.24
CA MET A 1 -17.16 8.14 -10.58
C MET A 1 -16.01 7.14 -10.50
N ILE A 2 -16.13 5.99 -9.83
CA ILE A 2 -14.97 5.09 -9.66
C ILE A 2 -14.51 4.56 -11.01
N ALA A 3 -13.20 4.67 -11.27
CA ALA A 3 -12.56 4.13 -12.46
C ALA A 3 -12.34 2.61 -12.31
N LEU A 4 -12.99 1.82 -13.16
CA LEU A 4 -12.84 0.36 -13.17
C LEU A 4 -11.60 -0.07 -13.97
N ASP A 5 -10.97 -1.17 -13.54
CA ASP A 5 -9.80 -1.81 -14.14
C ASP A 5 -8.58 -0.89 -14.28
N ASN A 6 -8.40 0.07 -13.36
CA ASN A 6 -7.33 1.07 -13.43
C ASN A 6 -6.35 1.04 -12.24
N GLY A 7 -5.97 -0.17 -11.83
CA GLY A 7 -5.19 -0.39 -10.62
C GLY A 7 -6.03 -0.26 -9.35
N PHE A 8 -5.38 -0.22 -8.20
CA PHE A 8 -6.10 -0.02 -6.94
C PHE A 8 -6.58 1.42 -6.82
N ASP A 9 -7.70 1.61 -6.12
CA ASP A 9 -8.24 2.93 -5.78
C ASP A 9 -8.27 3.17 -4.27
N GLU A 10 -8.16 2.12 -3.46
CA GLU A 10 -8.04 2.22 -2.01
C GLU A 10 -6.93 1.32 -1.45
N ALA A 11 -6.22 1.84 -0.45
CA ALA A 11 -5.41 1.04 0.46
C ALA A 11 -6.13 0.90 1.79
N THR A 12 -6.30 -0.33 2.27
CA THR A 12 -7.01 -0.64 3.51
C THR A 12 -6.04 -0.93 4.64
N ALA A 13 -6.30 -0.37 5.81
CA ALA A 13 -5.54 -0.60 7.03
C ALA A 13 -6.44 -0.94 8.20
N ILE A 14 -5.92 -1.75 9.12
CA ILE A 14 -6.50 -1.97 10.44
C ILE A 14 -5.68 -1.17 11.45
N VAL A 15 -6.36 -0.41 12.30
CA VAL A 15 -5.74 0.48 13.30
C VAL A 15 -6.29 0.19 14.69
N LEU A 16 -5.54 0.59 15.72
CA LEU A 16 -5.98 0.42 17.11
C LEU A 16 -7.16 1.34 17.46
N ASP A 17 -7.10 2.59 16.98
CA ASP A 17 -8.06 3.64 17.28
C ASP A 17 -8.35 4.40 15.97
N LEU A 18 -9.60 4.29 15.51
CA LEU A 18 -10.03 4.89 14.25
C LEU A 18 -9.96 6.43 14.30
N ASP A 19 -10.40 7.04 15.39
CA ASP A 19 -10.45 8.49 15.56
C ASP A 19 -9.05 9.12 15.56
N ALA A 20 -8.15 8.54 16.36
CA ALA A 20 -6.77 9.00 16.44
C ALA A 20 -6.05 8.88 15.09
N SER A 21 -6.36 7.83 14.33
CA SER A 21 -5.77 7.59 13.01
C SER A 21 -6.32 8.54 11.94
N ILE A 22 -7.62 8.83 11.95
CA ILE A 22 -8.25 9.85 11.10
C ILE A 22 -7.59 11.21 11.35
N GLU A 23 -7.55 11.66 12.61
CA GLU A 23 -6.96 12.96 12.96
C GLU A 23 -5.50 13.05 12.51
N ARG A 24 -4.72 12.00 12.79
CA ARG A 24 -3.31 11.91 12.45
C ARG A 24 -3.06 12.01 10.95
N LEU A 25 -3.73 11.17 10.15
CA LEU A 25 -3.51 11.12 8.70
C LEU A 25 -4.02 12.39 8.00
N CYS A 26 -5.22 12.88 8.35
CA CYS A 26 -5.75 14.13 7.81
C CYS A 26 -4.85 15.33 8.12
N ARG A 27 -4.29 15.41 9.34
CA ARG A 27 -3.35 16.49 9.71
C ARG A 27 -2.04 16.43 8.91
N VAL A 28 -1.51 15.24 8.65
CA VAL A 28 -0.22 15.06 7.97
C VAL A 28 -0.32 15.34 6.48
N PHE A 29 -1.34 14.77 5.83
CA PHE A 29 -1.52 14.73 4.38
C PHE A 29 -2.56 15.73 3.85
N GLY A 30 -3.24 16.46 4.74
CA GLY A 30 -4.30 17.40 4.32
C GLY A 30 -5.53 16.70 3.73
N TYR A 31 -5.68 15.41 3.96
CA TYR A 31 -6.86 14.65 3.55
C TYR A 31 -8.09 15.05 4.35
N THR A 32 -9.26 14.73 3.81
CA THR A 32 -10.55 14.91 4.46
C THR A 32 -11.19 13.55 4.76
N LEU A 33 -12.10 13.56 5.73
CA LEU A 33 -12.99 12.44 5.99
C LEU A 33 -14.07 12.41 4.91
N VAL A 34 -14.02 11.40 4.04
CA VAL A 34 -15.00 11.19 2.96
C VAL A 34 -16.24 10.50 3.49
N TRP A 35 -16.05 9.47 4.33
CA TRP A 35 -17.13 8.69 4.92
C TRP A 35 -16.70 8.05 6.24
N ARG A 36 -17.65 7.79 7.14
CA ARG A 36 -17.46 7.00 8.37
C ARG A 36 -18.76 6.29 8.77
N GLY A 37 -18.63 5.09 9.34
CA GLY A 37 -19.74 4.33 9.89
C GLY A 37 -19.31 2.97 10.42
N ASP A 38 -20.29 2.10 10.61
CA ASP A 38 -20.05 0.70 10.97
C ASP A 38 -19.46 -0.06 9.79
N ALA A 39 -18.50 -0.94 10.08
CA ALA A 39 -17.87 -1.79 9.08
C ALA A 39 -18.87 -2.84 8.58
N ASP A 40 -18.97 -3.00 7.25
CA ASP A 40 -19.82 -4.03 6.65
C ASP A 40 -19.39 -5.44 7.14
N PRO A 41 -20.34 -6.29 7.61
CA PRO A 41 -20.00 -7.65 8.04
C PRO A 41 -19.39 -8.52 6.95
N GLY A 42 -19.77 -8.28 5.69
CA GLY A 42 -19.20 -8.96 4.53
C GLY A 42 -17.75 -8.57 4.30
N ALA A 43 -17.43 -7.27 4.36
CA ALA A 43 -16.06 -6.75 4.30
C ALA A 43 -15.20 -7.26 5.48
N CYS A 44 -15.75 -7.29 6.69
CA CYS A 44 -15.10 -7.89 7.86
C CYS A 44 -14.73 -9.36 7.60
N ALA A 45 -15.67 -10.13 7.06
CA ALA A 45 -15.44 -11.54 6.74
C ALA A 45 -14.41 -11.73 5.62
N LEU A 46 -14.34 -10.83 4.63
CA LEU A 46 -13.27 -10.84 3.62
C LEU A 46 -11.88 -10.63 4.24
N MET A 47 -11.78 -9.93 5.37
CA MET A 47 -10.54 -9.80 6.15
C MET A 47 -10.26 -10.99 7.07
N GLY A 48 -11.16 -11.99 7.17
CA GLY A 48 -11.03 -13.09 8.12
C GLY A 48 -11.40 -12.70 9.56
N ILE A 49 -12.16 -11.62 9.73
CA ILE A 49 -12.73 -11.24 11.02
C ILE A 49 -13.95 -12.14 11.26
N ALA A 50 -13.93 -12.91 12.35
CA ALA A 50 -14.97 -13.88 12.67
C ALA A 50 -16.35 -13.23 12.85
N GLU A 51 -17.40 -14.00 12.55
CA GLU A 51 -18.79 -13.60 12.77
C GLU A 51 -19.03 -13.19 14.23
N GLY A 52 -19.79 -12.11 14.43
CA GLY A 52 -20.14 -11.57 15.75
C GLY A 52 -19.25 -10.42 16.23
N TRP A 53 -18.15 -10.10 15.54
CA TRP A 53 -17.41 -8.86 15.77
C TRP A 53 -18.05 -7.69 15.04
N THR A 54 -18.17 -6.57 15.74
CA THR A 54 -18.50 -5.27 15.16
C THR A 54 -17.21 -4.45 15.03
N GLY A 55 -17.03 -3.78 13.90
CA GLY A 55 -15.96 -2.82 13.69
C GLY A 55 -16.53 -1.51 13.16
N HIS A 56 -15.70 -0.48 13.14
CA HIS A 56 -16.01 0.75 12.43
C HIS A 56 -15.03 0.92 11.29
N GLU A 57 -15.44 1.67 10.28
CA GLU A 57 -14.55 2.02 9.19
C GLU A 57 -14.68 3.50 8.80
N ALA A 58 -13.62 4.03 8.20
CA ALA A 58 -13.59 5.38 7.68
C ALA A 58 -12.80 5.44 6.37
N LEU A 59 -13.22 6.33 5.48
CA LEU A 59 -12.57 6.58 4.21
C LEU A 59 -11.97 7.99 4.20
N LEU A 60 -10.69 8.09 3.88
CA LEU A 60 -9.92 9.34 3.83
C LEU A 60 -9.33 9.53 2.45
N GLY A 61 -9.25 10.78 1.99
CA GLY A 61 -8.48 11.11 0.79
C GLY A 61 -8.45 12.59 0.50
N ASP A 62 -7.83 12.92 -0.63
CA ASP A 62 -7.84 14.28 -1.16
C ASP A 62 -9.25 14.58 -1.73
N PRO A 63 -9.93 15.64 -1.27
CA PRO A 63 -11.29 15.96 -1.71
C PRO A 63 -11.38 16.35 -3.20
N ALA A 64 -10.26 16.66 -3.86
CA ALA A 64 -10.21 16.95 -5.28
C ALA A 64 -9.88 15.71 -6.15
N GLN A 65 -9.68 14.55 -5.53
CA GLN A 65 -9.28 13.33 -6.22
C GLN A 65 -10.37 12.26 -6.09
N GLU A 66 -10.56 11.49 -7.16
CA GLU A 66 -11.55 10.41 -7.20
C GLU A 66 -10.94 9.02 -6.93
N ARG A 67 -9.69 8.97 -6.47
CA ARG A 67 -8.94 7.71 -6.27
C ARG A 67 -7.84 7.84 -5.21
N GLY A 68 -7.24 6.72 -4.87
CA GLY A 68 -6.08 6.63 -3.97
C GLY A 68 -6.44 6.96 -2.53
N PHE A 69 -7.61 6.49 -2.10
CA PHE A 69 -8.13 6.69 -0.75
C PHE A 69 -7.45 5.74 0.24
N ILE A 70 -7.48 6.13 1.51
CA ILE A 70 -7.10 5.28 2.64
C ILE A 70 -8.37 4.88 3.37
N ARG A 71 -8.63 3.58 3.46
CA ARG A 71 -9.71 3.02 4.27
C ARG A 71 -9.15 2.46 5.56
N LEU A 72 -9.69 2.92 6.68
CA LEU A 72 -9.27 2.49 8.02
C LEU A 72 -10.37 1.65 8.64
N PHE A 73 -9.99 0.59 9.35
CA PHE A 73 -10.87 -0.22 10.18
C PHE A 73 -10.36 -0.26 11.62
N ASP A 74 -11.27 -0.21 12.59
CA ASP A 74 -11.00 -0.64 13.97
C ASP A 74 -11.98 -1.72 14.42
N PHE A 75 -11.58 -2.49 15.43
CA PHE A 75 -12.39 -3.56 16.01
C PHE A 75 -12.34 -3.47 17.54
N PRO A 76 -13.14 -2.57 18.15
CA PRO A 76 -13.08 -2.33 19.58
C PRO A 76 -13.30 -3.60 20.41
N GLY A 77 -12.47 -3.80 21.43
CA GLY A 77 -12.52 -4.98 22.29
C GLY A 77 -11.82 -6.22 21.71
N ARG A 78 -11.36 -6.18 20.45
CA ARG A 78 -10.53 -7.23 19.86
C ARG A 78 -9.06 -6.88 19.98
N GLU A 79 -8.28 -7.74 20.62
CA GLU A 79 -6.82 -7.60 20.62
C GLU A 79 -6.26 -8.04 19.25
N LEU A 80 -5.75 -7.05 18.51
CA LEU A 80 -5.09 -7.26 17.23
C LEU A 80 -3.63 -6.79 17.34
N GLY A 81 -2.70 -7.74 17.22
CA GLY A 81 -1.27 -7.44 17.11
C GLY A 81 -0.94 -6.68 15.82
N VAL A 82 0.27 -6.13 15.71
CA VAL A 82 0.77 -5.58 14.45
C VAL A 82 1.13 -6.74 13.52
N MET A 83 0.60 -6.75 12.30
CA MET A 83 0.78 -7.87 11.35
C MET A 83 2.25 -8.10 11.01
N ARG A 84 2.99 -7.00 10.81
CA ARG A 84 4.42 -6.98 10.52
C ARG A 84 5.21 -6.48 11.74
N ASP A 85 4.91 -7.00 12.94
CA ASP A 85 5.59 -6.59 14.17
C ASP A 85 7.10 -6.89 14.10
N GLY A 86 7.92 -5.91 14.49
CA GLY A 86 9.38 -5.99 14.40
C GLY A 86 9.97 -5.93 12.98
N ALA A 87 9.15 -5.96 11.93
CA ALA A 87 9.62 -6.02 10.55
C ALA A 87 10.49 -4.82 10.15
N GLN A 88 11.44 -5.10 9.26
CA GLN A 88 12.25 -4.14 8.53
C GLN A 88 11.74 -4.01 7.08
N PRO A 89 12.13 -2.95 6.35
CA PRO A 89 11.67 -2.73 4.97
C PRO A 89 12.12 -3.77 3.95
N TRP A 90 13.01 -4.69 4.31
CA TRP A 90 13.45 -5.81 3.46
C TRP A 90 12.87 -7.16 3.89
N ASP A 91 12.02 -7.20 4.92
CA ASP A 91 11.35 -8.43 5.35
C ASP A 91 10.15 -8.72 4.45
N ALA A 92 9.98 -9.96 3.99
CA ALA A 92 8.91 -10.34 3.08
C ALA A 92 7.56 -10.44 3.79
N GLY A 93 6.45 -10.37 3.04
CA GLY A 93 5.12 -10.72 3.55
C GLY A 93 4.10 -9.58 3.60
N GLY A 94 2.90 -9.79 3.08
CA GLY A 94 1.82 -8.78 3.16
C GLY A 94 2.09 -7.52 2.35
N VAL A 95 1.30 -6.48 2.61
CA VAL A 95 1.54 -5.13 2.09
C VAL A 95 2.56 -4.44 3.02
N PHE A 96 3.68 -3.97 2.46
CA PHE A 96 4.68 -3.28 3.25
C PHE A 96 4.25 -1.84 3.53
N ASP A 97 4.04 -1.05 2.47
CA ASP A 97 3.71 0.36 2.60
C ASP A 97 2.71 0.86 1.55
N ILE A 98 2.37 2.14 1.68
CA ILE A 98 1.76 2.94 0.60
C ILE A 98 2.68 4.10 0.25
N ASN A 99 2.56 4.57 -0.99
CA ASN A 99 3.39 5.64 -1.52
C ASN A 99 2.55 6.89 -1.79
N ILE A 100 3.05 8.03 -1.30
CA ILE A 100 2.43 9.35 -1.46
C ILE A 100 3.49 10.32 -2.00
N ARG A 101 3.13 11.12 -3.00
CA ARG A 101 4.00 12.20 -3.49
C ARG A 101 3.93 13.39 -2.55
N ALA A 102 5.09 13.92 -2.20
CA ALA A 102 5.20 15.27 -1.65
C ALA A 102 5.22 16.27 -2.83
N LEU A 103 4.20 17.13 -2.88
CA LEU A 103 4.06 18.20 -3.87
C LEU A 103 4.73 19.50 -3.41
N GLY A 104 4.90 19.64 -2.08
CA GLY A 104 5.77 20.63 -1.46
C GLY A 104 7.13 20.06 -1.04
N PRO A 105 7.93 20.82 -0.25
CA PRO A 105 9.22 20.35 0.27
C PRO A 105 9.07 19.10 1.15
N LEU A 106 9.76 18.01 0.81
CA LEU A 106 9.67 16.74 1.54
C LEU A 106 10.08 16.87 3.01
N GLU A 107 11.08 17.72 3.31
CA GLU A 107 11.56 17.94 4.67
C GLU A 107 10.44 18.47 5.59
N ALA A 108 9.55 19.32 5.07
CA ALA A 108 8.43 19.85 5.84
C ALA A 108 7.38 18.77 6.11
N LEU A 109 7.06 17.94 5.12
CA LEU A 109 6.15 16.79 5.28
C LEU A 109 6.73 15.77 6.27
N HIS A 110 8.00 15.41 6.12
CA HIS A 110 8.69 14.50 7.03
C HIS A 110 8.66 15.02 8.48
N ALA A 111 8.91 16.32 8.69
CA ALA A 111 8.80 16.91 10.02
C ALA A 111 7.37 16.89 10.59
N ARG A 112 6.32 17.00 9.76
CA ARG A 112 4.93 16.81 10.18
C ARG A 112 4.66 15.36 10.59
N MET A 113 5.11 14.39 9.78
CA MET A 113 5.00 12.97 10.09
C MET A 113 5.66 12.63 11.43
N THR A 114 6.90 13.09 11.66
CA THR A 114 7.61 12.85 12.92
C THR A 114 6.87 13.42 14.12
N ARG A 115 6.33 14.65 14.03
CA ARG A 115 5.50 15.23 15.10
C ARG A 115 4.20 14.48 15.35
N ALA A 116 3.71 13.77 14.34
CA ALA A 116 2.52 12.94 14.42
C ALA A 116 2.79 11.51 14.92
N GLY A 117 4.04 11.21 15.31
CA GLY A 117 4.43 9.91 15.89
C GLY A 117 4.95 8.89 14.88
N PHE A 118 5.15 9.26 13.62
CA PHE A 118 5.84 8.40 12.67
C PHE A 118 7.34 8.39 12.94
N CYS A 119 7.97 7.23 12.77
CA CYS A 119 9.41 7.03 12.88
C CYS A 119 9.94 6.49 11.54
N ALA A 120 10.98 7.13 11.00
CA ALA A 120 11.60 6.71 9.75
C ALA A 120 12.47 5.45 9.94
N PHE A 121 12.43 4.54 8.97
CA PHE A 121 13.33 3.37 8.96
C PHE A 121 14.77 3.77 8.67
N GLY A 122 14.95 4.65 7.68
CA GLY A 122 16.21 5.26 7.31
C GLY A 122 16.11 6.79 7.24
N PRO A 123 17.23 7.50 7.09
CA PRO A 123 17.20 8.94 6.92
C PRO A 123 16.53 9.32 5.59
N LEU A 124 15.98 10.54 5.53
CA LEU A 124 15.60 11.16 4.27
C LEU A 124 16.79 11.13 3.31
N THR A 125 16.60 10.50 2.17
CA THR A 125 17.65 10.22 1.20
C THR A 125 17.30 10.86 -0.13
N ALA A 126 18.29 11.51 -0.74
CA ALA A 126 18.21 11.98 -2.11
C ALA A 126 19.00 11.03 -3.00
N TRP A 127 18.46 10.71 -4.17
CA TRP A 127 19.15 9.90 -5.16
C TRP A 127 18.77 10.30 -6.59
N GLU A 128 19.64 9.88 -7.50
CA GLU A 128 19.48 10.08 -8.94
C GLU A 128 19.18 8.72 -9.58
N PHE A 129 18.14 8.68 -10.42
CA PHE A 129 17.75 7.53 -11.20
C PHE A 129 17.61 7.93 -12.66
N GLY A 130 18.67 7.71 -13.45
CA GLY A 130 18.74 8.17 -14.83
C GLY A 130 18.54 9.70 -14.91
N PRO A 131 17.50 10.20 -15.60
CA PRO A 131 17.20 11.64 -15.67
C PRO A 131 16.44 12.17 -14.44
N LEU A 132 16.10 11.31 -13.48
CA LEU A 132 15.21 11.66 -12.37
C LEU A 132 16.01 11.92 -11.09
N SER A 133 15.76 13.07 -10.48
CA SER A 133 16.22 13.37 -9.11
C SER A 133 15.05 13.22 -8.15
N VAL A 134 15.22 12.45 -7.08
CA VAL A 134 14.17 12.14 -6.09
C VAL A 134 14.70 12.29 -4.68
N LYS A 135 13.85 12.77 -3.78
CA LYS A 135 14.03 12.61 -2.34
C LYS A 135 12.97 11.68 -1.79
N GLU A 136 13.34 10.87 -0.82
CA GLU A 136 12.44 9.87 -0.26
C GLU A 136 12.73 9.58 1.21
N VAL A 137 11.67 9.28 1.95
CA VAL A 137 11.73 8.70 3.30
C VAL A 137 10.55 7.76 3.51
N VAL A 138 10.82 6.61 4.12
CA VAL A 138 9.79 5.64 4.54
C VAL A 138 9.66 5.68 6.05
N SER A 139 8.45 5.94 6.55
CA SER A 139 8.19 6.05 7.99
C SER A 139 7.01 5.20 8.41
N ARG A 140 7.05 4.66 9.63
CA ARG A 140 5.96 3.87 10.23
C ARG A 140 5.45 4.47 11.51
N ASP A 141 4.19 4.19 11.85
CA ASP A 141 3.61 4.51 13.16
C ASP A 141 3.46 3.27 14.06
N ALA A 142 2.78 3.43 15.20
CA ALA A 142 2.56 2.39 16.19
C ALA A 142 1.52 1.32 15.77
N ASP A 143 0.75 1.57 14.71
CA ASP A 143 -0.14 0.58 14.07
C ASP A 143 0.59 -0.23 13.00
N GLY A 144 1.84 0.12 12.69
CA GLY A 144 2.62 -0.50 11.64
C GLY A 144 2.31 0.06 10.25
N LEU A 145 1.65 1.21 10.15
CA LEU A 145 1.36 1.87 8.87
C LEU A 145 2.64 2.49 8.32
N ALA A 146 3.37 1.75 7.48
CA ALA A 146 4.51 2.29 6.75
C ALA A 146 4.03 3.12 5.55
N ILE A 147 4.60 4.30 5.38
CA ILE A 147 4.28 5.23 4.29
C ILE A 147 5.57 5.75 3.71
N ALA A 148 5.79 5.48 2.42
CA ALA A 148 6.82 6.09 1.61
C ALA A 148 6.35 7.47 1.13
N THR A 149 7.10 8.50 1.46
CA THR A 149 6.87 9.85 0.96
C THR A 149 8.00 10.26 0.05
N MET A 150 7.65 10.63 -1.19
CA MET A 150 8.61 10.87 -2.27
C MET A 150 8.38 12.23 -2.90
N GLN A 151 9.44 13.02 -3.05
CA GLN A 151 9.43 14.25 -3.83
C GLN A 151 10.23 14.05 -5.12
N ARG A 152 9.60 14.30 -6.27
CA ARG A 152 10.33 14.46 -7.53
C ARG A 152 10.97 15.85 -7.54
N VAL A 153 12.30 15.89 -7.60
CA VAL A 153 13.07 17.13 -7.66
C VAL A 153 13.28 17.56 -9.12
N ALA A 154 13.61 16.61 -10.00
CA ALA A 154 13.76 16.86 -11.44
C ALA A 154 13.44 15.60 -12.27
N PRO A 155 12.87 15.74 -13.49
CA PRO A 155 12.12 16.91 -13.93
C PRO A 155 10.89 17.14 -13.01
N PRO A 156 10.26 18.33 -13.04
CA PRO A 156 9.07 18.59 -12.23
C PRO A 156 8.01 17.50 -12.40
N LEU A 157 7.32 17.18 -11.30
CA LEU A 157 6.20 16.24 -11.33
C LEU A 157 5.03 16.89 -12.06
N GLU A 158 4.43 16.17 -13.01
CA GLU A 158 3.22 16.57 -13.74
C GLU A 158 2.05 15.69 -13.32
N GLY A 159 0.81 16.16 -13.53
CA GLY A 159 -0.42 15.37 -13.32
C GLY A 159 -1.01 15.45 -11.91
N TYR A 160 -0.46 16.29 -11.03
CA TYR A 160 -0.94 16.50 -9.66
C TYR A 160 -1.38 17.96 -9.41
N GLU A 161 -1.62 18.73 -10.47
CA GLU A 161 -1.98 20.16 -10.40
C GLU A 161 -3.32 20.39 -9.70
N ASN A 162 -4.18 19.36 -9.67
CA ASN A 162 -5.50 19.40 -9.05
C ASN A 162 -5.51 18.87 -7.60
N ALA A 163 -4.37 18.50 -7.02
CA ALA A 163 -4.33 18.10 -5.62
C ALA A 163 -4.67 19.30 -4.71
N SER A 164 -5.44 19.05 -3.64
CA SER A 164 -5.94 20.12 -2.78
C SER A 164 -4.87 20.67 -1.82
N GLY A 165 -3.76 19.97 -1.65
CA GLY A 165 -2.72 20.28 -0.68
C GLY A 165 -1.32 19.88 -1.11
N ASP A 166 -0.41 19.82 -0.15
CA ASP A 166 1.03 19.57 -0.40
C ASP A 166 1.37 18.09 -0.64
N THR A 167 0.38 17.21 -0.76
CA THR A 167 0.58 15.78 -0.99
C THR A 167 -0.45 15.22 -1.96
N SER A 168 -0.06 14.21 -2.73
CA SER A 168 -0.98 13.51 -3.63
C SER A 168 -1.92 12.55 -2.91
N TYR A 169 -2.82 11.93 -3.66
CA TYR A 169 -3.45 10.65 -3.30
C TYR A 169 -2.44 9.50 -3.25
N VAL A 170 -2.85 8.33 -2.73
CA VAL A 170 -2.02 7.11 -2.74
C VAL A 170 -1.90 6.58 -4.16
N PHE A 171 -0.70 6.65 -4.74
CA PHE A 171 -0.49 6.32 -6.15
C PHE A 171 0.16 4.96 -6.39
N ASN A 172 0.86 4.42 -5.39
CA ASN A 172 1.57 3.14 -5.47
C ASN A 172 1.59 2.47 -4.09
N SER A 173 1.79 1.16 -4.05
CA SER A 173 1.97 0.41 -2.80
C SER A 173 2.99 -0.68 -2.99
N THR A 174 3.86 -0.83 -2.00
CA THR A 174 5.02 -1.71 -2.08
C THR A 174 4.79 -3.01 -1.32
N GLN A 175 5.26 -4.12 -1.89
CA GLN A 175 5.27 -5.45 -1.31
C GLN A 175 6.71 -5.98 -1.37
N VAL A 176 7.20 -6.53 -0.27
CA VAL A 176 8.52 -7.18 -0.27
C VAL A 176 8.33 -8.66 -0.52
N VAL A 177 9.00 -9.16 -1.55
CA VAL A 177 8.84 -10.53 -2.04
C VAL A 177 10.14 -11.31 -1.87
N PRO A 178 10.06 -12.62 -1.57
CA PRO A 178 11.25 -13.46 -1.43
C PRO A 178 11.86 -13.83 -2.79
N ASP A 179 11.07 -13.79 -3.86
CA ASP A 179 11.46 -14.12 -5.22
C ASP A 179 10.84 -13.13 -6.21
N PHE A 180 11.70 -12.30 -6.81
CA PHE A 180 11.28 -11.29 -7.77
C PHE A 180 10.67 -11.89 -9.04
N ASP A 181 11.25 -12.96 -9.57
CA ASP A 181 10.86 -13.51 -10.87
C ASP A 181 9.55 -14.27 -10.74
N ALA A 182 9.32 -14.95 -9.62
CA ALA A 182 8.02 -15.53 -9.29
C ALA A 182 6.93 -14.46 -9.11
N ALA A 183 7.24 -13.36 -8.41
CA ALA A 183 6.29 -12.26 -8.23
C ALA A 183 5.98 -11.55 -9.57
N LYS A 184 7.00 -11.32 -10.40
CA LYS A 184 6.82 -10.80 -11.76
C LYS A 184 5.93 -11.70 -12.61
N ALA A 185 6.18 -13.01 -12.62
CA ALA A 185 5.36 -13.97 -13.36
C ALA A 185 3.90 -13.94 -12.90
N PHE A 186 3.65 -13.77 -11.60
CA PHE A 186 2.30 -13.59 -11.09
C PHE A 186 1.63 -12.32 -11.67
N PHE A 187 2.24 -11.15 -11.54
CA PHE A 187 1.62 -9.90 -12.02
C PHE A 187 1.51 -9.84 -13.54
N VAL A 188 2.55 -10.25 -14.27
CA VAL A 188 2.61 -10.11 -15.73
C VAL A 188 1.94 -11.29 -16.42
N ASP A 189 2.35 -12.53 -16.11
CA ASP A 189 1.91 -13.70 -16.87
C ASP A 189 0.55 -14.21 -16.40
N ALA A 190 0.29 -14.23 -15.09
CA ALA A 190 -1.00 -14.71 -14.55
C ALA A 190 -2.09 -13.64 -14.61
N LEU A 191 -1.82 -12.42 -14.11
CA LEU A 191 -2.82 -11.34 -14.09
C LEU A 191 -2.90 -10.54 -15.40
N GLY A 192 -1.89 -10.64 -16.27
CA GLY A 192 -1.85 -9.90 -17.53
C GLY A 192 -1.52 -8.41 -17.37
N TRP A 193 -0.91 -8.01 -16.25
CA TRP A 193 -0.57 -6.61 -16.02
C TRP A 193 0.66 -6.18 -16.80
N GLN A 194 0.78 -4.87 -17.01
CA GLN A 194 1.89 -4.28 -17.74
C GLN A 194 3.01 -3.87 -16.80
N ILE A 195 4.24 -3.95 -17.30
CA ILE A 195 5.43 -3.45 -16.64
C ILE A 195 5.45 -1.93 -16.79
N VAL A 196 5.34 -1.21 -15.67
CA VAL A 196 5.49 0.25 -15.61
C VAL A 196 6.97 0.61 -15.50
N MET A 197 7.71 -0.11 -14.66
CA MET A 197 9.15 0.07 -14.44
C MET A 197 9.75 -1.21 -13.89
N GLU A 198 10.95 -1.58 -14.33
CA GLU A 198 11.80 -2.57 -13.65
C GLU A 198 13.23 -2.03 -13.60
N SER A 199 13.90 -2.26 -12.48
CA SER A 199 15.29 -1.85 -12.30
C SER A 199 15.96 -2.67 -11.20
N ALA A 200 17.29 -2.71 -11.22
CA ALA A 200 18.10 -3.34 -10.20
C ALA A 200 19.34 -2.49 -9.92
N TRP A 201 19.64 -2.24 -8.64
CA TRP A 201 20.81 -1.45 -8.27
C TRP A 201 21.30 -1.76 -6.86
N THR A 202 22.53 -1.35 -6.58
CA THR A 202 23.09 -1.23 -5.22
C THR A 202 23.13 0.24 -4.80
N HIS A 203 23.06 0.53 -3.51
CA HIS A 203 23.27 1.88 -3.01
C HIS A 203 24.78 2.15 -2.86
N GLU A 204 25.45 2.68 -3.90
CA GLU A 204 26.92 2.88 -3.90
C GLU A 204 27.45 3.65 -2.67
N GLY A 205 26.73 4.67 -2.20
CA GLY A 205 27.07 5.42 -0.98
C GLY A 205 26.66 4.72 0.33
N GLY A 206 25.85 3.67 0.23
CA GLY A 206 25.18 2.93 1.32
C GLY A 206 23.99 3.65 1.93
N ARG A 207 23.73 4.91 1.58
CA ARG A 207 22.57 5.68 2.03
C ARG A 207 21.31 5.18 1.31
N ASN A 208 20.27 4.90 2.07
CA ASN A 208 18.99 4.39 1.59
C ASN A 208 17.86 4.78 2.55
N CYS A 209 16.65 4.95 2.03
CA CYS A 209 15.45 5.26 2.82
C CYS A 209 14.91 4.04 3.59
N LEU A 210 15.35 2.83 3.21
CA LEU A 210 14.92 1.54 3.77
C LEU A 210 15.62 1.18 5.10
N GLY A 211 16.59 1.97 5.56
CA GLY A 211 17.32 1.72 6.80
C GLY A 211 18.30 0.55 6.76
N LEU A 212 18.65 0.05 5.57
CA LEU A 212 19.64 -1.03 5.42
C LEU A 212 20.99 -0.61 5.99
N PRO A 213 21.72 -1.52 6.68
CA PRO A 213 23.10 -1.30 7.07
C PRO A 213 23.96 -0.87 5.86
N ILE A 214 24.79 0.15 6.07
CA ILE A 214 25.53 0.84 5.01
C ILE A 214 26.40 -0.11 4.19
N ASP A 215 27.04 -1.09 4.83
CA ASP A 215 27.88 -2.11 4.20
C ASP A 215 27.06 -3.10 3.35
N LEU A 216 25.88 -3.50 3.83
CA LEU A 216 24.96 -4.35 3.07
C LEU A 216 24.37 -3.59 1.88
N ALA A 217 23.92 -2.36 2.07
CA ALA A 217 23.31 -1.53 1.02
C ALA A 217 24.24 -1.29 -0.18
N ARG A 218 25.57 -1.31 0.03
CA ARG A 218 26.58 -1.17 -1.04
C ARG A 218 26.80 -2.43 -1.86
N THR A 219 26.48 -3.60 -1.32
CA THR A 219 26.91 -4.88 -1.87
C THR A 219 25.76 -5.79 -2.27
N ARG A 220 24.56 -5.54 -1.73
CA ARG A 220 23.37 -6.30 -2.05
C ARG A 220 22.51 -5.50 -3.01
N GLU A 221 22.15 -6.16 -4.10
CA GLU A 221 21.26 -5.60 -5.11
C GLU A 221 19.83 -5.58 -4.58
N LEU A 222 19.17 -4.45 -4.78
CA LEU A 222 17.73 -4.27 -4.66
C LEU A 222 17.14 -4.37 -6.07
N ARG A 223 16.24 -5.33 -6.28
CA ARG A 223 15.43 -5.44 -7.50
C ARG A 223 14.06 -4.83 -7.23
N VAL A 224 13.60 -4.00 -8.16
CA VAL A 224 12.33 -3.26 -8.07
C VAL A 224 11.53 -3.45 -9.35
N GLY A 225 10.23 -3.71 -9.20
CA GLY A 225 9.29 -3.86 -10.31
C GLY A 225 7.98 -3.19 -9.97
N ILE A 226 7.45 -2.36 -10.87
CA ILE A 226 6.14 -1.72 -10.73
C ILE A 226 5.22 -2.24 -11.82
N TYR A 227 4.05 -2.73 -11.43
CA TYR A 227 3.07 -3.37 -12.30
C TYR A 227 1.69 -2.75 -12.13
N GLN A 228 0.97 -2.59 -13.24
CA GLN A 228 -0.39 -2.05 -13.25
C GLN A 228 -1.14 -2.53 -14.51
N SER A 229 -2.47 -2.67 -14.44
CA SER A 229 -3.30 -3.26 -15.50
C SER A 229 -3.19 -2.58 -16.87
N ASN A 230 -2.98 -1.27 -16.88
CA ASN A 230 -2.93 -0.41 -18.07
C ASN A 230 -1.54 0.26 -18.27
N GLY A 231 -0.53 -0.15 -17.51
CA GLY A 231 0.83 0.42 -17.61
C GLY A 231 0.98 1.84 -17.05
N LEU A 232 0.06 2.27 -16.19
CA LEU A 232 0.10 3.58 -15.54
C LEU A 232 0.72 3.49 -14.13
N ASN A 233 1.43 4.54 -13.71
CA ASN A 233 1.94 4.64 -12.34
C ASN A 233 0.91 5.30 -11.41
N GLU A 234 -0.28 4.71 -11.38
CA GLU A 234 -1.40 5.17 -10.57
C GLU A 234 -2.22 3.96 -10.08
N GLY A 235 -2.30 3.76 -8.77
CA GLY A 235 -2.83 2.53 -8.19
C GLY A 235 -2.00 1.31 -8.55
N SER A 236 -0.69 1.49 -8.75
CA SER A 236 0.24 0.43 -9.15
C SER A 236 0.75 -0.37 -7.97
N VAL A 237 1.11 -1.63 -8.20
CA VAL A 237 1.79 -2.45 -7.21
C VAL A 237 3.28 -2.45 -7.51
N GLU A 238 4.07 -2.10 -6.50
CA GLU A 238 5.53 -2.25 -6.52
C GLU A 238 5.94 -3.51 -5.76
N ILE A 239 6.90 -4.24 -6.29
CA ILE A 239 7.60 -5.30 -5.58
C ILE A 239 9.05 -4.91 -5.36
N LEU A 240 9.55 -5.24 -4.16
CA LEU A 240 10.97 -5.18 -3.82
C LEU A 240 11.47 -6.60 -3.52
N CYS A 241 12.61 -6.96 -4.07
CA CYS A 241 13.34 -8.17 -3.69
C CYS A 241 14.77 -7.79 -3.37
N TYR A 242 15.21 -8.15 -2.16
CA TYR A 242 16.56 -7.86 -1.70
C TYR A 242 17.41 -9.13 -1.62
N GLY A 243 18.67 -9.05 -2.04
CA GLY A 243 19.61 -10.17 -1.92
C GLY A 243 20.11 -10.38 -0.49
N GLY A 244 19.28 -10.91 0.42
CA GLY A 244 19.64 -11.18 1.82
C GLY A 244 18.65 -12.10 2.55
N GLU A 245 18.97 -12.48 3.77
CA GLU A 245 18.02 -13.17 4.66
C GLU A 245 16.99 -12.17 5.18
N ALA A 246 15.73 -12.57 5.14
CA ALA A 246 14.58 -11.75 5.50
C ALA A 246 13.67 -12.55 6.45
N LEU A 247 13.01 -11.87 7.38
CA LEU A 247 11.87 -12.44 8.07
C LEU A 247 10.71 -12.59 7.09
N ASP A 248 9.88 -13.60 7.33
CA ASP A 248 8.72 -13.92 6.49
C ASP A 248 7.41 -13.70 7.26
N PHE A 249 6.63 -12.73 6.80
CA PHE A 249 5.30 -12.40 7.32
C PHE A 249 4.16 -12.85 6.39
N SER A 250 4.44 -13.70 5.38
CA SER A 250 3.45 -14.16 4.40
C SER A 250 2.26 -14.89 5.03
N ALA A 251 2.47 -15.55 6.16
CA ALA A 251 1.45 -16.27 6.93
C ALA A 251 1.03 -15.52 8.23
N ALA A 252 1.41 -14.25 8.38
CA ALA A 252 1.03 -13.47 9.56
C ALA A 252 -0.50 -13.37 9.68
N PRO A 253 -1.07 -13.54 10.89
CA PRO A 253 -2.50 -13.38 11.08
C PRO A 253 -2.93 -11.94 10.82
N ILE A 254 -4.17 -11.77 10.37
CA ILE A 254 -4.73 -10.43 10.16
C ILE A 254 -4.69 -9.63 11.47
N GLY A 255 -4.18 -8.41 11.39
CA GLY A 255 -3.93 -7.54 12.53
C GLY A 255 -3.72 -6.10 12.07
N ARG A 256 -3.25 -5.25 12.99
CA ARG A 256 -2.97 -3.84 12.71
C ARG A 256 -1.87 -3.69 11.65
N GLY A 257 -2.03 -2.70 10.76
CA GLY A 257 -1.16 -2.48 9.61
C GLY A 257 -1.95 -2.42 8.30
N TRP A 258 -1.24 -2.36 7.17
CA TRP A 258 -1.84 -2.44 5.84
C TRP A 258 -2.40 -3.84 5.59
N ALA A 259 -3.72 -3.91 5.40
CA ALA A 259 -4.46 -5.15 5.26
C ALA A 259 -4.61 -5.57 3.81
N ALA A 260 -4.99 -4.65 2.91
CA ALA A 260 -5.27 -4.99 1.51
C ALA A 260 -5.15 -3.78 0.57
N LEU A 261 -5.00 -4.08 -0.72
CA LEU A 261 -5.22 -3.14 -1.82
C LEU A 261 -6.53 -3.49 -2.51
N ARG A 262 -7.39 -2.50 -2.76
CA ARG A 262 -8.72 -2.71 -3.34
C ARG A 262 -8.77 -2.25 -4.78
N PHE A 263 -9.26 -3.12 -5.65
CA PHE A 263 -9.28 -2.96 -7.10
C PHE A 263 -10.72 -2.96 -7.58
N PRO A 264 -11.24 -1.83 -8.06
CA PRO A 264 -12.51 -1.78 -8.75
C PRO A 264 -12.34 -2.48 -10.09
N MET A 265 -13.10 -3.54 -10.32
CA MET A 265 -12.98 -4.37 -11.52
C MET A 265 -14.33 -4.67 -12.13
N ARG A 266 -14.38 -4.79 -13.46
CA ARG A 266 -15.58 -5.28 -14.15
C ARG A 266 -15.78 -6.78 -14.01
N ASP A 267 -14.67 -7.54 -13.90
CA ASP A 267 -14.65 -9.00 -13.92
C ASP A 267 -13.92 -9.55 -12.69
N VAL A 268 -14.63 -9.54 -11.54
CA VAL A 268 -14.11 -10.07 -10.28
C VAL A 268 -13.85 -11.58 -10.39
N GLU A 269 -14.76 -12.35 -10.99
CA GLU A 269 -14.61 -13.80 -11.11
C GLU A 269 -13.39 -14.18 -11.96
N GLY A 270 -13.20 -13.53 -13.12
CA GLY A 270 -12.06 -13.77 -13.98
C GLY A 270 -10.75 -13.31 -13.34
N PHE A 271 -10.73 -12.21 -12.58
CA PHE A 271 -9.56 -11.84 -11.78
C PHE A 271 -9.20 -12.92 -10.78
N MET A 272 -10.18 -13.45 -10.04
CA MET A 272 -9.97 -14.47 -9.01
C MET A 272 -9.48 -15.78 -9.61
N ALA A 273 -10.03 -16.21 -10.75
CA ALA A 273 -9.57 -17.41 -11.46
C ALA A 273 -8.12 -17.27 -11.96
N ARG A 274 -7.75 -16.11 -12.51
CA ARG A 274 -6.37 -15.82 -12.92
C ARG A 274 -5.42 -15.79 -11.73
N ALA A 275 -5.83 -15.17 -10.62
CA ALA A 275 -5.04 -15.11 -9.40
C ALA A 275 -4.82 -16.50 -8.79
N GLU A 276 -5.86 -17.34 -8.75
CA GLU A 276 -5.78 -18.73 -8.29
C GLU A 276 -4.81 -19.56 -9.13
N ALA A 277 -4.91 -19.44 -10.47
CA ALA A 277 -3.97 -20.09 -11.38
C ALA A 277 -2.53 -19.58 -11.21
N GLY A 278 -2.36 -18.33 -10.78
CA GLY A 278 -1.08 -17.74 -10.39
C GLY A 278 -0.57 -18.12 -8.99
N GLY A 279 -1.28 -19.00 -8.27
CA GLY A 279 -0.88 -19.52 -6.95
C GLY A 279 -1.44 -18.76 -5.75
N CYS A 280 -2.39 -17.83 -5.94
CA CYS A 280 -3.06 -17.18 -4.82
C CYS A 280 -4.00 -18.13 -4.08
N THR A 281 -4.11 -17.92 -2.76
CA THR A 281 -5.24 -18.44 -1.97
C THR A 281 -6.43 -17.52 -2.12
N ILE A 282 -7.59 -18.08 -2.47
CA ILE A 282 -8.80 -17.30 -2.76
C ILE A 282 -9.75 -17.27 -1.56
N VAL A 283 -10.17 -16.06 -1.16
CA VAL A 283 -11.35 -15.85 -0.32
C VAL A 283 -12.53 -15.58 -1.25
N ALA A 284 -13.49 -16.50 -1.25
CA ALA A 284 -14.58 -16.53 -2.22
C ALA A 284 -15.37 -15.19 -2.28
N PRO A 285 -15.76 -14.75 -3.50
CA PRO A 285 -16.56 -13.56 -3.66
C PRO A 285 -17.87 -13.59 -2.87
N ARG A 286 -18.27 -12.44 -2.33
CA ARG A 286 -19.53 -12.25 -1.60
C ARG A 286 -20.08 -10.85 -1.80
N ARG A 287 -21.35 -10.68 -1.46
CA ARG A 287 -21.97 -9.36 -1.40
C ARG A 287 -21.47 -8.61 -0.18
N ILE A 288 -21.10 -7.35 -0.39
CA ILE A 288 -20.68 -6.41 0.64
C ILE A 288 -21.27 -5.03 0.31
N THR A 289 -21.43 -4.18 1.31
CA THR A 289 -21.61 -2.74 1.05
C THR A 289 -20.25 -2.06 1.09
N VAL A 290 -19.85 -1.42 -0.01
CA VAL A 290 -18.65 -0.58 -0.08
C VAL A 290 -19.06 0.87 0.08
N ALA A 291 -19.11 1.37 1.30
CA ALA A 291 -19.49 2.76 1.53
C ALA A 291 -18.37 3.74 1.12
N PRO A 292 -18.69 4.89 0.50
CA PRO A 292 -20.03 5.42 0.21
C PRO A 292 -20.60 4.99 -1.16
N TYR A 293 -19.95 4.04 -1.85
CA TYR A 293 -20.21 3.71 -3.26
C TYR A 293 -21.45 2.84 -3.49
N GLY A 294 -21.78 1.95 -2.56
CA GLY A 294 -22.98 1.12 -2.60
C GLY A 294 -22.70 -0.37 -2.48
N GLU A 295 -23.68 -1.19 -2.84
CA GLU A 295 -23.54 -2.66 -2.86
C GLU A 295 -22.49 -3.09 -3.90
N ALA A 296 -21.74 -4.14 -3.60
CA ALA A 296 -20.75 -4.72 -4.50
C ALA A 296 -20.69 -6.24 -4.33
N VAL A 297 -20.13 -6.91 -5.33
CA VAL A 297 -19.55 -8.25 -5.17
C VAL A 297 -18.05 -8.10 -5.04
N ALA A 298 -17.47 -8.62 -3.97
CA ALA A 298 -16.04 -8.51 -3.69
C ALA A 298 -15.46 -9.83 -3.21
N GLY A 299 -14.20 -10.08 -3.55
CA GLY A 299 -13.42 -11.17 -2.99
C GLY A 299 -11.93 -10.88 -3.01
N VAL A 300 -11.14 -11.73 -2.34
CA VAL A 300 -9.72 -11.47 -2.07
C VAL A 300 -8.84 -12.57 -2.65
N ALA A 301 -7.82 -12.17 -3.41
CA ALA A 301 -6.68 -13.02 -3.75
C ALA A 301 -5.53 -12.74 -2.80
N ILE A 302 -5.10 -13.75 -2.04
CA ILE A 302 -3.94 -13.69 -1.15
C ILE A 302 -2.75 -14.27 -1.91
N THR A 303 -1.78 -13.43 -2.23
CA THR A 303 -0.55 -13.82 -2.96
C THR A 303 0.27 -14.85 -2.18
N PRO A 304 1.20 -15.58 -2.83
CA PRO A 304 2.10 -16.51 -2.14
C PRO A 304 2.92 -15.88 -1.01
N TRP A 305 3.18 -14.56 -1.08
CA TRP A 305 3.82 -13.80 -0.03
C TRP A 305 2.82 -13.03 0.85
N GLY A 306 1.56 -13.43 0.92
CA GLY A 306 0.59 -12.96 1.91
C GLY A 306 -0.04 -11.58 1.67
N ALA A 307 0.35 -10.85 0.63
CA ALA A 307 -0.34 -9.61 0.26
C ALA A 307 -1.76 -9.90 -0.23
N ARG A 308 -2.73 -9.09 0.21
CA ARG A 308 -4.15 -9.26 -0.11
C ARG A 308 -4.56 -8.27 -1.19
N LEU A 309 -5.04 -8.79 -2.31
CA LEU A 309 -5.60 -8.03 -3.43
C LEU A 309 -7.12 -8.26 -3.43
N GLU A 310 -7.89 -7.27 -3.00
CA GLU A 310 -9.35 -7.33 -2.97
C GLU A 310 -9.90 -6.77 -4.28
N ALA A 311 -10.58 -7.59 -5.07
CA ALA A 311 -11.28 -7.13 -6.26
C ALA A 311 -12.77 -6.95 -5.95
N TYR A 312 -13.37 -5.86 -6.43
CA TYR A 312 -14.79 -5.60 -6.23
C TYR A 312 -15.46 -4.98 -7.47
N CYS A 313 -16.75 -5.26 -7.65
CA CYS A 313 -17.60 -4.67 -8.69
C CYS A 313 -18.89 -4.15 -8.04
N LEU A 314 -19.20 -2.87 -8.25
CA LEU A 314 -20.46 -2.22 -7.85
C LEU A 314 -21.66 -2.74 -8.68
#